data_AF-A0A7M3MAE2-F1
#
_entry.id   AF-A0A7M3MAE2-F1
#
_cell.length_a   1.000
_cell.length_b   1.000
_cell.length_c   1.000
_cell.angle_alpha   90.00
_cell.angle_beta   90.00
_cell.angle_gamma   90.00
#
_symmetry.space_group_name_H-M   'P 1'
#
loop_
_entity.id
_entity.type
_entity.pdbx_description
1 polymer ?
#
loop_
_entity_poly.entity_id
_entity_poly.type
_entity_poly.pdbx_seq_one_letter_code
_entity_poly.pdbx_strand_id
1 'polypeptide(L)'
;MAINNIAMNAYKTALQDGQKLAGQATSKKAHSGSGENNSFSATIKDSLAKVNDLQQEKAGMIESFASGEKQNVHELMISLQKASVAMSMTSAVRGKVMEAYKEIMHMQF
;
A
#
# COMPACT_ATOMS: atom_id res chain seq x y z
N MET A 1 18.72 -51.55 41.23
CA MET A 1 17.63 -50.81 41.91
C MET A 1 18.29 -49.65 42.64
N ALA A 2 17.92 -48.37 42.53
CA ALA A 2 16.68 -47.71 42.10
C ALA A 2 17.02 -46.58 41.11
N ILE A 3 16.48 -46.61 39.89
CA ILE A 3 15.33 -45.82 39.41
C ILE A 3 15.46 -44.31 39.69
N ASN A 4 16.30 -43.76 38.82
CA ASN A 4 16.48 -42.38 38.40
C ASN A 4 15.16 -41.57 38.35
N ASN A 5 15.19 -40.35 38.90
CA ASN A 5 14.04 -39.42 39.07
C ASN A 5 13.53 -38.77 37.76
N ILE A 6 13.92 -39.30 36.59
CA ILE A 6 13.70 -38.68 35.29
C ILE A 6 12.21 -38.57 34.94
N ALA A 7 11.39 -39.54 35.38
CA ALA A 7 9.95 -39.52 35.11
C ALA A 7 9.21 -38.35 35.80
N MET A 8 9.65 -37.92 36.99
CA MET A 8 9.00 -36.84 37.73
C MET A 8 9.41 -35.44 37.25
N ASN A 9 10.58 -35.32 36.60
CA ASN A 9 11.02 -34.06 36.00
C ASN A 9 10.47 -33.88 34.57
N ALA A 10 10.28 -34.97 33.82
CA ALA A 10 9.64 -34.91 32.50
C ALA A 10 8.18 -34.43 32.59
N TYR A 11 7.43 -34.87 33.61
CA TYR A 11 6.04 -34.44 33.80
C TYR A 11 5.94 -32.95 34.19
N LYS A 12 6.84 -32.47 35.06
CA LYS A 12 6.89 -31.04 35.43
C LYS A 12 7.28 -30.14 34.25
N THR A 13 8.22 -30.56 33.41
CA THR A 13 8.62 -29.81 32.22
C THR A 13 7.50 -29.77 31.17
N ALA A 14 6.78 -30.88 30.95
CA ALA A 14 5.65 -30.92 30.02
C ALA A 14 4.47 -30.02 30.48
N LEU A 15 4.20 -29.94 31.78
CA LEU A 15 3.19 -29.03 32.33
C LEU A 15 3.59 -27.55 32.22
N GLN A 16 4.88 -27.24 32.37
CA GLN A 16 5.39 -25.87 32.25
C GLN A 16 5.43 -25.38 30.80
N ASP A 17 5.71 -26.28 29.84
CA ASP A 17 5.67 -25.98 28.41
C ASP A 17 4.22 -25.83 27.90
N GLY A 18 3.27 -26.60 28.43
CA GLY A 18 1.84 -26.45 28.12
C GLY A 18 1.27 -25.07 28.51
N GLN A 19 1.72 -24.48 29.63
CA GLN A 19 1.27 -23.16 30.07
C GLN A 19 1.92 -22.01 29.27
N LYS A 20 3.14 -22.19 28.76
CA LYS A 20 3.80 -21.23 27.86
C LYS A 20 3.20 -21.23 26.45
N LEU A 21 2.73 -22.39 25.97
CA LEU A 21 1.99 -22.50 24.71
C LEU A 21 0.57 -21.92 24.80
N ALA A 22 -0.12 -22.07 25.93
CA ALA A 22 -1.44 -21.48 26.17
C ALA A 22 -1.41 -19.95 26.40
N GLY A 23 -0.35 -19.43 27.05
CA GLY A 23 -0.17 -18.00 27.27
C GLY A 23 0.30 -17.22 26.03
N GLN A 24 0.91 -17.90 25.05
CA GLN A 24 1.36 -17.26 23.81
C GLN A 24 0.30 -17.33 22.68
N ALA A 25 -0.69 -18.22 22.80
CA ALA A 25 -1.80 -18.34 21.85
C ALA A 25 -2.95 -17.32 22.09
N THR A 26 -3.02 -16.70 23.27
CA THR A 26 -4.12 -15.78 23.63
C THR A 26 -3.72 -14.29 23.64
N SER A 27 -2.44 -13.95 23.42
CA SER A 27 -1.97 -12.55 23.44
C SER A 27 -1.40 -12.03 22.11
N LYS A 28 -1.45 -12.82 21.02
CA LYS A 28 -0.92 -12.41 19.70
C LYS A 28 -1.92 -12.50 18.55
N LYS A 29 -3.14 -11.96 18.75
CA LYS A 29 -3.98 -11.42 17.65
C LYS A 29 -5.14 -10.53 18.10
N ALA A 30 -4.97 -9.86 19.24
CA ALA A 30 -5.85 -8.77 19.68
C ALA A 30 -5.11 -7.42 19.62
N HIS A 31 -4.48 -7.10 18.48
CA HIS A 31 -4.14 -5.72 18.11
C HIS A 31 -3.77 -5.62 16.62
N SER A 32 -4.77 -5.48 15.75
CA SER A 32 -4.78 -4.37 14.80
C SER A 32 -6.23 -4.13 14.40
N GLY A 33 -7.03 -3.76 15.40
CA GLY A 33 -8.25 -3.00 15.19
C GLY A 33 -7.86 -1.58 14.85
N SER A 34 -7.35 -1.41 13.64
CA SER A 34 -7.23 -0.15 12.94
C SER A 34 -7.28 -0.57 11.50
N GLY A 35 -8.50 -0.67 10.96
CA GLY A 35 -8.66 -0.68 9.52
C GLY A 35 -7.76 0.42 8.99
N GLU A 36 -6.96 0.08 7.97
CA GLU A 36 -6.16 1.05 7.27
C GLU A 36 -7.11 2.14 6.79
N ASN A 37 -7.26 3.18 7.61
CA ASN A 37 -7.71 4.49 7.19
C ASN A 37 -6.58 5.02 6.33
N ASN A 38 -6.33 4.38 5.19
CA ASN A 38 -5.58 5.00 4.13
C ASN A 38 -6.46 6.17 3.73
N SER A 39 -6.18 7.32 4.34
CA SER A 39 -7.07 8.47 4.25
C SER A 39 -7.27 8.76 2.77
N PHE A 40 -8.49 9.08 2.36
CA PHE A 40 -8.75 9.44 0.96
C PHE A 40 -7.76 10.51 0.45
N SER A 41 -7.36 11.43 1.34
CA SER A 41 -6.29 12.40 1.08
C SER A 41 -4.93 11.76 0.80
N ALA A 42 -4.50 10.74 1.55
CA ALA A 42 -3.27 10.00 1.29
C ALA A 42 -3.32 9.30 -0.08
N THR A 43 -4.41 8.60 -0.39
CA THR A 43 -4.59 7.95 -1.69
C THR A 43 -4.53 8.93 -2.86
N ILE A 44 -5.15 10.12 -2.72
CA ILE A 44 -5.06 11.16 -3.74
C ILE A 44 -3.64 11.73 -3.85
N LYS A 45 -2.94 11.96 -2.74
CA LYS A 45 -1.55 12.42 -2.75
C LYS A 45 -0.64 11.41 -3.47
N ASP A 46 -0.78 10.13 -3.15
CA ASP A 46 0.00 9.06 -3.78
C ASP A 46 -0.32 8.93 -5.27
N SER A 47 -1.59 9.06 -5.65
CA SER A 47 -2.01 9.06 -7.05
C SER A 47 -1.43 10.25 -7.83
N LEU A 48 -1.35 11.43 -7.18
CA LEU A 48 -0.79 12.62 -7.80
C LEU A 48 0.73 12.51 -7.97
N ALA A 49 1.43 11.92 -6.98
CA ALA A 49 2.83 11.57 -7.10
C ALA A 49 3.07 10.59 -8.26
N LYS A 50 2.23 9.55 -8.37
CA LYS A 50 2.26 8.58 -9.47
C LYS A 50 2.15 9.25 -10.85
N VAL A 51 1.26 10.23 -10.99
CA VAL A 51 1.08 10.98 -12.24
C VAL A 51 2.33 11.80 -12.56
N ASN A 52 2.97 12.39 -11.55
CA ASN A 52 4.24 13.09 -11.72
C ASN A 52 5.36 12.14 -12.17
N ASP A 53 5.43 10.95 -11.59
CA ASP A 53 6.40 9.93 -11.98
C ASP A 53 6.18 9.50 -13.44
N LEU A 54 4.92 9.25 -13.84
CA LEU A 54 4.58 8.91 -15.23
C LEU A 54 4.99 10.02 -16.22
N GLN A 55 4.92 11.29 -15.82
CA GLN A 55 5.39 12.40 -16.65
C GLN A 55 6.92 12.41 -16.79
N GLN A 56 7.66 12.18 -15.71
CA GLN A 56 9.11 12.10 -15.75
C GLN A 56 9.58 10.89 -16.55
N GLU A 57 8.93 9.74 -16.37
CA GLU A 57 9.21 8.52 -17.12
C GLU A 57 9.01 8.74 -18.62
N LYS A 58 7.90 9.39 -19.01
CA LYS A 58 7.66 9.82 -20.39
C LYS A 58 8.80 10.70 -20.90
N ALA A 59 9.22 11.72 -20.16
CA ALA A 59 10.26 12.64 -20.59
C ALA A 59 11.60 11.91 -20.82
N GLY A 60 11.99 11.03 -19.90
CA GLY A 60 13.20 10.21 -20.02
C GLY A 60 13.12 9.24 -21.20
N MET A 61 11.97 8.61 -21.45
CA MET A 61 11.81 7.74 -22.62
C MET A 61 11.82 8.49 -23.95
N ILE A 62 11.29 9.72 -24.01
CA ILE A 62 11.41 10.56 -25.21
C ILE A 62 12.89 10.86 -25.47
N GLU A 63 13.65 11.20 -24.43
CA GLU A 63 15.07 11.50 -24.55
C GLU A 63 15.89 10.27 -24.98
N SER A 64 15.69 9.11 -24.35
CA SER A 64 16.33 7.84 -24.74
C SER A 64 15.91 7.36 -26.13
N PHE A 65 14.70 7.69 -26.57
CA PHE A 65 14.25 7.39 -27.92
C PHE A 65 14.90 8.33 -28.95
N ALA A 66 14.98 9.63 -28.65
CA ALA A 66 15.61 10.63 -29.50
C ALA A 66 17.13 10.46 -29.61
N SER A 67 17.79 9.98 -28.54
CA SER A 67 19.22 9.65 -28.53
C SER A 67 19.57 8.38 -29.32
N GLY A 68 18.56 7.62 -29.77
CA GLY A 68 18.74 6.36 -30.49
C GLY A 68 19.09 5.16 -29.60
N GLU A 69 19.15 5.36 -28.28
CA GLU A 69 19.54 4.34 -27.30
C GLU A 69 18.43 3.29 -27.09
N LYS A 70 17.16 3.70 -27.23
CA LYS A 70 16.00 2.80 -27.24
C LYS A 70 15.17 2.96 -28.50
N GLN A 71 15.15 1.96 -29.37
CA GLN A 71 14.28 1.91 -30.57
C GLN A 71 12.84 1.43 -30.28
N ASN A 72 12.46 1.27 -29.01
CA ASN A 72 11.16 0.70 -28.66
C ASN A 72 10.05 1.76 -28.70
N VAL A 73 9.64 2.14 -29.91
CA VAL A 73 8.52 3.07 -30.17
C VAL A 73 7.25 2.63 -29.43
N HIS A 74 7.00 1.32 -29.33
CA HIS A 74 5.80 0.79 -28.68
C HIS A 74 5.76 1.12 -27.19
N GLU A 75 6.86 0.93 -26.45
CA GLU A 75 6.93 1.31 -25.03
C GLU A 75 6.73 2.81 -24.84
N LEU A 76 7.35 3.64 -25.69
CA LEU A 76 7.16 5.09 -25.65
C LEU A 76 5.68 5.45 -25.87
N MET A 77 5.04 4.89 -26.88
CA MET A 77 3.62 5.15 -27.17
C MET A 77 2.71 4.69 -26.02
N ILE A 78 2.98 3.52 -25.43
CA ILE A 78 2.23 3.03 -24.27
C ILE A 78 2.38 3.99 -23.08
N SER A 79 3.60 4.44 -22.78
CA SER A 79 3.83 5.37 -21.68
C SER A 79 3.20 6.74 -21.93
N LEU A 80 3.30 7.26 -23.16
CA LEU A 80 2.61 8.48 -23.58
C LEU A 80 1.10 8.37 -23.36
N GLN A 81 0.50 7.25 -23.77
CA GLN A 81 -0.93 6.97 -23.59
C GLN A 81 -1.28 6.92 -22.10
N LYS A 82 -0.50 6.18 -21.28
CA LYS A 82 -0.70 6.06 -19.83
C LYS A 82 -0.64 7.42 -19.14
N ALA A 83 0.40 8.20 -19.41
CA ALA A 83 0.57 9.53 -18.82
C ALA A 83 -0.58 10.48 -19.22
N SER A 84 -1.01 10.45 -20.48
CA SER A 84 -2.13 11.26 -20.98
C SER A 84 -3.45 10.90 -20.30
N VAL A 85 -3.78 9.61 -20.23
CA VAL A 85 -5.00 9.13 -19.56
C VAL A 85 -4.97 9.46 -18.06
N ALA A 86 -3.83 9.23 -17.39
CA ALA A 86 -3.66 9.54 -15.98
C ALA A 86 -3.83 11.04 -15.68
N MET A 87 -3.31 11.91 -16.55
CA MET A 87 -3.50 13.37 -16.46
C MET A 87 -4.96 13.79 -16.66
N SER A 88 -5.63 13.23 -17.67
CA SER A 88 -7.05 13.50 -17.91
C SER A 88 -7.91 13.11 -16.70
N MET A 89 -7.66 11.92 -16.15
CA MET A 89 -8.33 11.45 -14.94
C MET A 89 -8.05 12.35 -13.73
N THR A 90 -6.81 12.80 -13.55
CA THR A 90 -6.44 13.73 -12.47
C THR A 90 -7.19 15.05 -12.59
N SER A 91 -7.32 15.60 -13.80
CA SER A 91 -8.08 16.83 -14.06
C SER A 91 -9.57 16.63 -13.76
N ALA A 92 -10.15 15.49 -14.14
CA ALA A 92 -11.54 15.16 -13.85
C ALA A 92 -11.79 15.06 -12.33
N VAL A 93 -10.90 14.38 -11.59
CA VAL A 93 -10.99 14.28 -10.13
C VAL A 93 -10.84 15.65 -9.48
N ARG A 94 -9.87 16.47 -9.92
CA ARG A 94 -9.71 17.87 -9.46
C ARG A 94 -11.00 18.66 -9.67
N GLY A 95 -11.61 18.56 -10.84
CA GLY A 95 -12.89 19.21 -11.15
C GLY A 95 -13.99 18.78 -10.18
N LYS A 96 -14.14 17.47 -9.96
CA LYS A 96 -15.15 16.91 -9.05
C LYS A 96 -14.95 17.33 -7.59
N VAL A 97 -13.70 17.42 -7.13
CA VAL A 97 -13.39 17.92 -5.78
C VAL A 97 -13.77 19.41 -5.64
N MET A 98 -13.50 20.22 -6.66
CA MET A 98 -13.89 21.64 -6.66
C MET A 98 -15.42 21.82 -6.73
N GLU A 99 -16.11 20.98 -7.50
CA GLU A 99 -17.58 20.94 -7.54
C GLU A 99 -18.15 20.56 -6.17
N ALA A 100 -17.65 19.50 -5.54
CA ALA A 100 -18.10 19.08 -4.22
C ALA A 100 -17.86 20.16 -3.15
N TYR A 101 -16.73 20.87 -3.22
CA TYR A 101 -16.47 22.02 -2.35
C TYR A 101 -17.49 23.15 -2.58
N LYS A 102 -17.78 23.49 -3.84
CA LYS A 102 -18.81 24.49 -4.18
C LYS A 102 -20.20 24.07 -3.74
N GLU A 103 -20.55 22.79 -3.86
CA GLU A 103 -21.85 22.25 -3.45
C GLU A 103 -22.05 22.40 -1.93
N ILE A 104 -21.04 22.04 -1.12
CA ILE A 104 -21.06 22.22 0.33
C ILE A 104 -21.25 23.71 0.70
N MET A 105 -20.62 24.62 -0.05
CA MET A 105 -20.78 26.06 0.16
C MET A 105 -22.16 26.60 -0.26
N HIS A 106 -22.83 25.95 -1.20
CA HIS A 106 -24.18 26.30 -1.66
C HIS A 106 -25.30 25.62 -0.87
N MET A 107 -25.01 24.51 -0.17
CA MET A 107 -25.85 23.99 0.91
C MET A 107 -25.79 24.94 2.12
N GLN A 108 -26.28 26.16 1.92
CA GLN A 108 -26.64 27.05 3.01
C GLN A 108 -28.00 26.58 3.52
N PHE A 109 -28.07 26.39 4.85
CA PHE A 109 -29.28 26.13 5.63
C PHE A 109 -30.38 27.16 5.35
#